data_AF-A0AAU5K7E7-F1
#
_entry.id   AF-A0AAU5K7E7-F1
#
_cell.length_a   1.000
_cell.length_b   1.000
_cell.length_c   1.000
_cell.angle_alpha   90.00
_cell.angle_beta   90.00
_cell.angle_gamma   90.00
#
_symmetry.space_group_name_H-M   'P 1'
#
loop_
_entity.id
_entity.type
_entity.pdbx_description
1 polymer ?
#
loop_
_entity_poly.entity_id
_entity_poly.type
_entity_poly.pdbx_seq_one_letter_code
_entity_poly.pdbx_strand_id
1 'polypeptide(L)'
;MISPNSAPRLRPDVFLVPSGSGTAYVRSSRGTDLIATPGIAGWLDRLAPFLDGSHTVAQLLDGLDDTRRPLVLGVLQRLDAHGLLEDLADPGPARRAAAHPRLRVLLLAAEPAARALDGALRLTGIRTTTLVTDPAEALAAATTDRHDALLLLTAGDDPLRVAELDEHCREQGLWFGAAVSDAEAWWLGPVLGPGAGRAEGGWLGGWLRVHGSTPGGRAQHTGEGAEVVAALLAHHFQQAVLAQDPTAEGERLVRLDPTTLTTTHHRYRPHPATRPAAPESEAAFLAKIEALRGGPAVDPEEFSRRAALCIDPRSGLIAELDEGGLPQFPRHSSSALVRDPLTGRAGHRVHATGTDFTTARLRTARRALAHYAHLAADPRRSVPTPDGPAEWAWSPEQRTARLVPVSAVHGRGRRAVRGLGSGATFDEAVAAARRSLPASARARSVLIVPLDHDPAATEVLPYLVKAVHCDD
;
A
#
# COMPACT_ATOMS: atom_id res chain seq x y z
N MET A 1 -1.22 0.62 21.49
CA MET A 1 -0.23 0.33 22.55
C MET A 1 -0.77 0.91 23.84
N ILE A 2 -1.44 0.08 24.64
CA ILE A 2 -2.08 0.49 25.90
C ILE A 2 -1.05 1.05 26.89
N SER A 3 -1.34 2.24 27.43
CA SER A 3 -0.53 2.91 28.45
C SER A 3 -1.21 2.85 29.83
N PRO A 4 -0.51 3.18 30.93
CA PRO A 4 -1.13 3.25 32.26
C PRO A 4 -2.32 4.21 32.34
N ASN A 5 -2.34 5.26 31.50
CA ASN A 5 -3.39 6.26 31.47
C ASN A 5 -4.55 5.90 30.51
N SER A 6 -4.41 4.84 29.73
CA SER A 6 -5.44 4.38 28.80
C SER A 6 -6.67 3.89 29.58
N ALA A 7 -7.86 4.25 29.10
CA ALA A 7 -9.15 3.80 29.65
C ALA A 7 -9.80 2.82 28.66
N PRO A 8 -9.43 1.52 28.72
CA PRO A 8 -9.87 0.55 27.73
C PRO A 8 -11.36 0.23 27.86
N ARG A 9 -12.09 0.37 26.76
CA ARG A 9 -13.43 -0.17 26.56
C ARG A 9 -13.38 -1.34 25.58
N LEU A 10 -13.94 -2.49 25.95
CA LEU A 10 -14.19 -3.57 25.01
C LEU A 10 -15.19 -3.08 23.97
N ARG A 11 -14.82 -3.19 22.70
CA ARG A 11 -15.67 -2.72 21.61
C ARG A 11 -17.05 -3.40 21.68
N PRO A 12 -18.15 -2.66 21.52
CA PRO A 12 -19.50 -3.18 21.72
C PRO A 12 -19.90 -4.27 20.71
N ASP A 13 -19.18 -4.37 19.59
CA ASP A 13 -19.38 -5.41 18.58
C ASP A 13 -18.57 -6.70 18.85
N VAL A 14 -17.77 -6.75 19.92
CA VAL A 14 -16.93 -7.89 20.27
C VAL A 14 -17.70 -8.90 21.14
N PHE A 15 -17.82 -10.12 20.62
CA PHE A 15 -18.37 -11.27 21.31
C PHE A 15 -17.26 -12.29 21.59
N LEU A 16 -17.06 -12.59 22.87
CA LEU A 16 -16.08 -13.58 23.33
C LEU A 16 -16.79 -14.90 23.62
N VAL A 17 -16.36 -15.98 22.98
CA VAL A 17 -16.91 -17.32 23.18
C VAL A 17 -15.80 -18.22 23.73
N PRO A 18 -15.92 -18.72 24.98
CA PRO A 18 -14.98 -19.68 25.53
C PRO A 18 -14.92 -20.96 24.69
N SER A 19 -13.72 -21.45 24.41
CA SER A 19 -13.50 -22.81 23.90
C SER A 19 -13.07 -23.72 25.05
N GLY A 20 -13.54 -24.97 25.05
CA GLY A 20 -13.25 -25.94 26.10
C GLY A 20 -11.77 -26.27 26.32
N SER A 21 -10.87 -25.80 25.44
CA SER A 21 -9.41 -25.95 25.54
C SER A 21 -8.69 -24.77 26.21
N GLY A 22 -9.42 -23.87 26.87
CA GLY A 22 -8.84 -22.70 27.54
C GLY A 22 -8.50 -21.53 26.61
N THR A 23 -8.84 -21.64 25.32
CA THR A 23 -8.77 -20.56 24.32
C THR A 23 -10.09 -19.79 24.27
N ALA A 24 -10.08 -18.59 23.70
CA ALA A 24 -11.30 -17.80 23.46
C ALA A 24 -11.44 -17.48 21.98
N TYR A 25 -12.59 -17.84 21.40
CA TYR A 25 -13.00 -17.34 20.09
C TYR A 25 -13.49 -15.91 20.26
N VAL A 26 -13.07 -15.04 19.36
CA VAL A 26 -13.51 -13.66 19.30
C VAL A 26 -14.24 -13.46 18.00
N ARG A 27 -15.46 -12.94 18.07
CA ARG A 27 -16.20 -12.49 16.90
C ARG A 27 -16.44 -11.01 17.03
N SER A 28 -16.07 -10.25 16.01
CA SER A 28 -16.30 -8.80 15.93
C SER A 28 -16.86 -8.43 14.56
N SER A 29 -17.26 -7.17 14.39
CA SER A 29 -17.60 -6.62 13.07
C SER A 29 -16.41 -6.64 12.10
N ARG A 30 -15.18 -6.80 12.62
CA ARG A 30 -13.94 -6.92 11.83
C ARG A 30 -13.55 -8.37 11.51
N GLY A 31 -14.38 -9.34 11.87
CA GLY A 31 -14.17 -10.75 11.59
C GLY A 31 -14.08 -11.64 12.83
N THR A 32 -13.72 -12.90 12.60
CA THR A 32 -13.55 -13.91 13.64
C THR A 32 -12.06 -14.18 13.84
N ASP A 33 -11.61 -14.14 15.10
CA ASP A 33 -10.24 -14.44 15.49
C ASP A 33 -10.23 -15.48 16.61
N LEU A 34 -9.10 -16.16 16.80
CA LEU A 34 -8.89 -17.11 17.89
C LEU A 34 -7.74 -16.62 18.76
N ILE A 35 -8.03 -16.30 20.01
CA ILE A 35 -6.96 -16.03 20.98
C ILE A 35 -6.59 -17.35 21.65
N ALA A 36 -5.56 -17.98 21.09
CA ALA A 36 -4.99 -19.22 21.60
C ALA A 36 -4.04 -18.93 22.77
N THR A 37 -4.57 -18.82 23.99
CA THR A 37 -3.76 -18.75 25.19
C THR A 37 -4.41 -19.55 26.31
N PRO A 38 -3.70 -20.50 26.94
CA PRO A 38 -4.21 -21.25 28.08
C PRO A 38 -4.78 -20.33 29.17
N GLY A 39 -6.04 -20.55 29.53
CA GLY A 39 -6.70 -19.85 30.63
C GLY A 39 -7.17 -18.43 30.32
N ILE A 40 -7.04 -17.94 29.08
CA ILE A 40 -7.46 -16.59 28.74
C ILE A 40 -8.97 -16.39 28.87
N ALA A 41 -9.77 -17.43 28.60
CA ALA A 41 -11.22 -17.37 28.78
C ALA A 41 -11.61 -16.97 30.22
N GLY A 42 -10.93 -17.51 31.24
CA GLY A 42 -11.19 -17.18 32.64
C GLY A 42 -10.71 -15.78 33.04
N TRP A 43 -9.67 -15.26 32.39
CA TRP A 43 -9.25 -13.86 32.57
C TRP A 43 -10.20 -12.88 31.90
N LEU A 44 -10.69 -13.21 30.70
CA LEU A 44 -11.63 -12.38 29.95
C LEU A 44 -12.97 -12.27 30.68
N ASP A 45 -13.48 -13.36 31.25
CA ASP A 45 -14.72 -13.36 32.04
C ASP A 45 -14.62 -12.40 33.25
N ARG A 46 -13.45 -12.33 33.89
CA ARG A 46 -13.22 -11.44 35.03
C ARG A 46 -12.94 -10.00 34.64
N LEU A 47 -12.24 -9.77 33.53
CA LEU A 47 -11.82 -8.43 33.11
C LEU A 47 -12.92 -7.71 32.32
N ALA A 48 -13.70 -8.42 31.49
CA ALA A 48 -14.70 -7.81 30.60
C ALA A 48 -15.65 -6.80 31.27
N PRO A 49 -16.16 -7.02 32.50
CA PRO A 49 -17.01 -6.04 33.18
C PRO A 49 -16.33 -4.70 33.49
N PHE A 50 -15.00 -4.70 33.62
CA PHE A 50 -14.21 -3.51 33.92
C PHE A 50 -13.62 -2.85 32.66
N LEU A 51 -13.79 -3.48 31.49
CA LEU A 51 -13.42 -2.92 30.19
C LEU A 51 -14.59 -2.13 29.60
N ASP A 52 -15.13 -1.19 30.36
CA ASP A 52 -16.21 -0.29 29.95
C ASP A 52 -15.70 1.14 29.66
N GLY A 53 -14.40 1.37 29.88
CA GLY A 53 -13.73 2.67 29.76
C GLY A 53 -13.90 3.60 30.97
N SER A 54 -14.49 3.13 32.08
CA SER A 54 -14.59 3.88 33.33
C SER A 54 -13.33 3.79 34.20
N HIS A 55 -12.47 2.80 33.94
CA HIS A 55 -11.22 2.56 34.66
C HIS A 55 -10.02 2.69 33.73
N THR A 56 -8.98 3.38 34.20
CA THR A 56 -7.66 3.38 33.54
C THR A 56 -6.92 2.08 33.80
N VAL A 57 -5.92 1.76 32.96
CA VAL A 57 -5.06 0.58 33.19
C VAL A 57 -4.33 0.67 34.53
N ALA A 58 -3.89 1.86 34.95
CA ALA A 58 -3.31 2.04 36.28
C ALA A 58 -4.29 1.63 37.40
N GLN A 59 -5.57 1.99 37.27
CA GLN A 59 -6.63 1.61 38.23
C GLN A 59 -6.96 0.12 38.17
N LEU A 60 -6.98 -0.49 36.97
CA LEU A 60 -7.18 -1.94 36.81
C LEU A 60 -6.06 -2.77 37.44
N LEU A 61 -4.86 -2.20 37.58
CA LEU A 61 -3.68 -2.85 38.16
C LEU A 61 -3.45 -2.46 39.63
N ASP A 62 -4.29 -1.60 40.19
CA ASP A 62 -4.19 -1.18 41.59
C ASP A 62 -4.58 -2.33 42.52
N GLY A 63 -3.81 -2.53 43.58
CA GLY A 63 -4.00 -3.64 44.53
C GLY A 63 -3.67 -5.05 44.02
N LEU A 64 -3.20 -5.23 42.77
CA LEU A 64 -2.71 -6.52 42.28
C LEU A 64 -1.26 -6.79 42.71
N ASP A 65 -0.98 -8.04 43.06
CA ASP A 65 0.38 -8.52 43.36
C ASP A 65 1.28 -8.59 42.10
N ASP A 66 2.59 -8.73 42.32
CA ASP A 66 3.60 -8.78 41.26
C ASP A 66 3.45 -10.00 40.33
N THR A 67 2.67 -11.00 40.72
CA THR A 67 2.41 -12.20 39.89
C THR A 67 1.22 -11.97 38.94
N ARG A 68 0.19 -11.25 39.37
CA ARG A 68 -1.05 -11.00 38.62
C ARG A 68 -0.95 -9.81 37.68
N ARG A 69 -0.23 -8.76 38.08
CA ARG A 69 -0.03 -7.55 37.28
C ARG A 69 0.48 -7.83 35.84
N PRO A 70 1.53 -8.65 35.61
CA PRO A 70 1.99 -8.95 34.25
C PRO A 70 0.98 -9.79 33.44
N LEU A 71 0.16 -10.61 34.09
CA LEU A 71 -0.87 -11.41 33.41
C LEU A 71 -2.00 -10.54 32.86
N VAL A 72 -2.51 -9.59 33.66
CA VAL A 72 -3.54 -8.64 33.24
C VAL A 72 -3.03 -7.75 32.10
N LEU A 73 -1.81 -7.22 32.23
CA LEU A 73 -1.16 -6.46 31.16
C LEU A 73 -1.04 -7.28 29.86
N GLY A 74 -0.60 -8.54 29.96
CA GLY A 74 -0.47 -9.42 28.80
C GLY A 74 -1.81 -9.71 28.11
N VAL A 75 -2.92 -9.79 28.85
CA VAL A 75 -4.27 -9.93 28.28
C VAL A 75 -4.69 -8.63 27.57
N LEU A 76 -4.55 -7.48 28.23
CA LEU A 76 -4.89 -6.17 27.64
C LEU A 76 -4.09 -5.90 26.36
N GLN A 77 -2.79 -6.17 26.38
CA GLN A 77 -1.92 -6.00 25.21
C GLN A 77 -2.33 -6.89 24.03
N ARG A 78 -2.78 -8.12 24.29
CA ARG A 78 -3.29 -8.98 23.22
C ARG A 78 -4.62 -8.48 22.69
N LEU A 79 -5.54 -8.10 23.55
CA LEU A 79 -6.82 -7.51 23.11
C LEU A 79 -6.59 -6.25 22.27
N ASP A 80 -5.63 -5.39 22.66
CA ASP A 80 -5.19 -4.22 21.90
C ASP A 80 -4.57 -4.61 20.55
N ALA A 81 -3.66 -5.59 20.54
CA ALA A 81 -3.01 -6.08 19.33
C ALA A 81 -4.01 -6.68 18.32
N HIS A 82 -5.10 -7.29 18.81
CA HIS A 82 -6.21 -7.78 18.00
C HIS A 82 -7.27 -6.68 17.68
N GLY A 83 -7.07 -5.44 18.13
CA GLY A 83 -7.95 -4.30 17.83
C GLY A 83 -9.35 -4.43 18.46
N LEU A 84 -9.44 -5.08 19.62
CA LEU A 84 -10.68 -5.38 20.35
C LEU A 84 -11.03 -4.32 21.40
N LEU A 85 -10.08 -3.43 21.73
CA LEU A 85 -10.24 -2.36 22.70
C LEU A 85 -10.30 -0.99 22.01
N GLU A 86 -11.13 -0.11 22.55
CA GLU A 86 -11.14 1.33 22.30
C GLU A 86 -10.55 2.03 23.52
N ASP A 87 -9.65 2.98 23.34
CA ASP A 87 -9.17 3.81 24.46
C ASP A 87 -10.05 5.06 24.58
N LEU A 88 -10.85 5.16 25.64
CA LEU A 88 -11.70 6.33 25.90
C LEU A 88 -10.93 7.51 26.53
N ALA A 89 -9.70 7.30 27.01
CA ALA A 89 -8.84 8.37 27.48
C ALA A 89 -8.19 9.14 26.32
N ASP A 90 -8.19 8.56 25.11
CA ASP A 90 -7.79 9.24 23.88
C ASP A 90 -8.98 10.04 23.28
N PRO A 91 -8.91 11.38 23.21
CA PRO A 91 -9.96 12.20 22.60
C PRO A 91 -10.13 11.99 21.08
N GLY A 92 -9.22 11.28 20.41
CA GLY A 92 -9.17 11.15 18.95
C GLY A 92 -10.39 10.48 18.28
N PRO A 93 -10.83 9.29 18.72
CA PRO A 93 -11.96 8.57 18.09
C PRO A 93 -13.33 9.08 18.55
N ALA A 94 -13.48 9.39 19.84
CA ALA A 94 -14.75 9.84 20.42
C ALA A 94 -15.20 11.20 19.88
N ARG A 95 -14.25 12.13 19.66
CA ARG A 95 -14.54 13.44 19.06
C ARG A 95 -14.96 13.31 17.59
N ARG A 96 -14.31 12.44 16.82
CA ARG A 96 -14.66 12.19 15.41
C ARG A 96 -16.00 11.46 15.28
N ALA A 97 -16.29 10.51 16.17
CA ALA A 97 -17.61 9.88 16.25
C ALA A 97 -18.73 10.88 16.56
N ALA A 98 -18.51 11.82 17.49
CA ALA A 98 -19.48 12.86 17.79
C ALA A 98 -19.65 13.90 16.65
N ALA A 99 -18.59 14.13 15.86
CA ALA A 99 -18.62 15.05 14.73
C ALA A 99 -19.22 14.43 13.46
N HIS A 100 -19.11 13.11 13.26
CA HIS A 100 -19.50 12.41 12.03
C HIS A 100 -20.92 12.77 11.54
N PRO A 101 -21.99 12.74 12.36
CA PRO A 101 -23.34 13.09 11.90
C PRO A 101 -23.51 14.55 11.44
N ARG A 102 -22.57 15.44 11.81
CA ARG A 102 -22.58 16.87 11.49
C ARG A 102 -21.79 17.21 10.22
N LEU A 103 -21.10 16.22 9.64
CA LEU A 103 -20.33 16.43 8.41
C LEU A 103 -21.25 16.84 7.26
N ARG A 104 -20.80 17.83 6.49
CA ARG A 104 -21.45 18.31 5.28
C ARG A 104 -20.73 17.72 4.08
N VAL A 105 -21.36 16.80 3.38
CA VAL A 105 -20.71 15.99 2.33
C VAL A 105 -21.15 16.47 0.95
N LEU A 106 -20.18 16.83 0.11
CA LEU A 106 -20.38 17.09 -1.31
C LEU A 106 -20.31 15.75 -2.06
N LEU A 107 -21.33 15.45 -2.86
CA LEU A 107 -21.45 14.23 -3.65
C LEU A 107 -21.26 14.57 -5.12
N LEU A 108 -20.29 13.95 -5.78
CA LEU A 108 -20.14 13.98 -7.24
C LEU A 108 -20.50 12.61 -7.81
N ALA A 109 -21.74 12.49 -8.31
CA ALA A 109 -22.25 11.25 -8.87
C ALA A 109 -23.42 11.51 -9.82
N ALA A 110 -23.60 10.64 -10.81
CA ALA A 110 -24.80 10.62 -11.65
C ALA A 110 -25.92 9.77 -11.01
N GLU A 111 -27.18 10.06 -11.34
CA GLU A 111 -28.30 9.17 -10.99
C GLU A 111 -28.19 7.84 -11.77
N PRO A 112 -28.59 6.69 -11.19
CA PRO A 112 -29.19 6.51 -9.87
C PRO A 112 -28.19 6.40 -8.70
N ALA A 113 -26.89 6.39 -8.97
CA ALA A 113 -25.86 6.17 -7.96
C ALA A 113 -25.81 7.29 -6.90
N ALA A 114 -26.08 8.53 -7.31
CA ALA A 114 -26.21 9.67 -6.42
C ALA A 114 -27.23 9.43 -5.29
N ARG A 115 -28.43 8.97 -5.64
CA ARG A 115 -29.49 8.64 -4.67
C ARG A 115 -29.09 7.51 -3.73
N ALA A 116 -28.43 6.48 -4.26
CA ALA A 116 -27.96 5.37 -3.44
C ALA A 116 -26.88 5.82 -2.43
N LEU A 117 -25.97 6.70 -2.85
CA LEU A 117 -24.90 7.23 -1.99
C LEU A 117 -25.47 8.15 -0.92
N ASP A 118 -26.39 9.06 -1.27
CA ASP A 118 -27.11 9.87 -0.29
C ASP A 118 -27.86 9.01 0.73
N GLY A 119 -28.60 8.00 0.27
CA GLY A 119 -29.30 7.05 1.13
C GLY A 119 -28.37 6.30 2.07
N ALA A 120 -27.23 5.81 1.57
CA ALA A 120 -26.23 5.12 2.38
C ALA A 120 -25.61 6.03 3.45
N LEU A 121 -25.26 7.28 3.12
CA LEU A 121 -24.75 8.26 4.09
C LEU A 121 -25.80 8.61 5.16
N ARG A 122 -27.09 8.66 4.79
CA ARG A 122 -28.16 8.82 5.78
C ARG A 122 -28.23 7.65 6.76
N LEU A 123 -27.93 6.43 6.34
CA LEU A 123 -27.89 5.28 7.24
C LEU A 123 -26.71 5.34 8.22
N THR A 124 -25.61 6.01 7.86
CA THR A 124 -24.47 6.24 8.77
C THR A 124 -24.67 7.44 9.71
N GLY A 125 -25.77 8.19 9.53
CA GLY A 125 -26.16 9.32 10.38
C GLY A 125 -25.83 10.70 9.80
N ILE A 126 -25.19 10.78 8.63
CA ILE A 126 -24.95 12.05 7.92
C ILE A 126 -26.28 12.56 7.36
N ARG A 127 -26.58 13.84 7.57
CA ARG A 127 -27.87 14.46 7.15
C ARG A 127 -27.72 15.58 6.12
N THR A 128 -26.52 16.14 5.99
CA THR A 128 -26.26 17.30 5.13
C THR A 128 -25.41 16.87 3.95
N THR A 129 -26.07 16.71 2.82
CA THR A 129 -25.47 16.31 1.54
C THR A 129 -25.81 17.34 0.47
N THR A 130 -24.84 17.65 -0.37
CA THR A 130 -25.00 18.51 -1.56
C THR A 130 -24.64 17.68 -2.77
N LEU A 131 -25.53 17.54 -3.76
CA LEU A 131 -25.27 16.77 -4.97
C LEU A 131 -24.86 17.70 -6.10
N VAL A 132 -23.77 17.35 -6.77
CA VAL A 132 -23.30 17.93 -8.03
C VAL A 132 -23.05 16.80 -9.04
N THR A 133 -23.19 17.09 -10.33
CA THR A 133 -22.98 16.11 -11.39
C THR A 133 -21.79 16.43 -12.27
N ASP A 134 -21.27 17.67 -12.18
CA ASP A 134 -20.13 18.13 -12.96
C ASP A 134 -18.88 18.31 -12.08
N PRO A 135 -17.70 17.82 -12.50
CA PRO A 135 -16.46 18.00 -11.75
C PRO A 135 -16.03 19.46 -11.52
N ALA A 136 -16.32 20.37 -12.46
CA ALA A 136 -15.96 21.78 -12.28
C ALA A 136 -16.89 22.46 -11.26
N GLU A 137 -18.17 22.10 -11.24
CA GLU A 137 -19.09 22.50 -10.17
C GLU A 137 -18.64 21.96 -8.81
N ALA A 138 -18.19 20.70 -8.76
CA ALA A 138 -17.65 20.11 -7.53
C ALA A 138 -16.43 20.88 -7.00
N LEU A 139 -15.52 21.28 -7.90
CA LEU A 139 -14.34 22.07 -7.55
C LEU A 139 -14.72 23.45 -6.99
N ALA A 140 -15.68 24.13 -7.63
CA ALA A 140 -16.18 25.42 -7.17
C ALA A 140 -16.85 25.30 -5.78
N ALA A 141 -17.74 24.33 -5.60
CA ALA A 141 -18.45 24.08 -4.35
C ALA A 141 -17.51 23.66 -3.20
N ALA A 142 -16.44 22.91 -3.49
CA ALA A 142 -15.42 22.58 -2.51
C ALA A 142 -14.63 23.80 -2.01
N THR A 143 -14.54 24.87 -2.82
CA THR A 143 -13.85 26.11 -2.45
C THR A 143 -14.76 27.09 -1.70
N THR A 144 -15.99 27.29 -2.16
CA THR A 144 -16.85 28.39 -1.69
C THR A 144 -17.72 28.00 -0.50
N ASP A 145 -18.13 26.73 -0.43
CA ASP A 145 -18.99 26.22 0.63
C ASP A 145 -18.16 25.43 1.65
N ARG A 146 -18.47 25.58 2.93
CA ARG A 146 -17.78 24.91 4.07
C ARG A 146 -17.98 23.38 4.13
N HIS A 147 -17.90 22.65 3.02
CA HIS A 147 -18.03 21.19 3.05
C HIS A 147 -16.91 20.59 3.92
N ASP A 148 -17.13 19.41 4.48
CA ASP A 148 -16.13 18.69 5.26
C ASP A 148 -15.52 17.52 4.48
N ALA A 149 -16.24 17.05 3.44
CA ALA A 149 -15.86 15.90 2.63
C ALA A 149 -16.39 16.03 1.20
N LEU A 150 -15.63 15.47 0.24
CA LEU A 150 -16.07 15.20 -1.13
C LEU A 150 -16.03 13.69 -1.37
N LEU A 151 -17.19 13.12 -1.73
CA LEU A 151 -17.31 11.73 -2.14
C LEU A 151 -17.72 11.65 -3.61
N LEU A 152 -16.95 10.90 -4.38
CA LEU A 152 -17.11 10.76 -5.82
C LEU A 152 -17.46 9.32 -6.17
N LEU A 153 -18.50 9.14 -6.98
CA LEU A 153 -18.86 7.86 -7.58
C LEU A 153 -19.11 8.08 -9.06
N THR A 154 -18.20 7.58 -9.89
CA THR A 154 -18.22 7.82 -11.32
C THR A 154 -17.89 6.57 -12.12
N ALA A 155 -18.55 6.42 -13.27
CA ALA A 155 -18.25 5.36 -14.21
C ALA A 155 -17.39 5.89 -15.36
N GLY A 156 -16.18 5.37 -15.52
CA GLY A 156 -15.34 5.66 -16.68
C GLY A 156 -14.72 7.05 -16.74
N ASP A 157 -14.64 7.79 -15.62
CA ASP A 157 -13.88 9.05 -15.59
C ASP A 157 -12.39 8.82 -15.78
N ASP A 158 -11.73 9.86 -16.31
CA ASP A 158 -10.29 9.94 -16.37
C ASP A 158 -9.71 9.97 -14.94
N PRO A 159 -8.87 8.98 -14.57
CA PRO A 159 -8.25 8.94 -13.26
C PRO A 159 -7.44 10.19 -12.90
N LEU A 160 -6.91 10.91 -13.89
CA LEU A 160 -6.22 12.17 -13.67
C LEU A 160 -7.17 13.27 -13.17
N ARG A 161 -8.41 13.32 -13.68
CA ARG A 161 -9.42 14.28 -13.20
C ARG A 161 -9.87 13.97 -11.77
N VAL A 162 -9.97 12.70 -11.41
CA VAL A 162 -10.24 12.29 -10.03
C VAL A 162 -9.08 12.71 -9.12
N ALA A 163 -7.85 12.62 -9.59
CA ALA A 163 -6.66 13.09 -8.87
C ALA A 163 -6.63 14.62 -8.68
N GLU A 164 -7.12 15.41 -9.63
CA GLU A 164 -7.25 16.87 -9.49
C GLU A 164 -8.22 17.24 -8.36
N LEU A 165 -9.36 16.55 -8.27
CA LEU A 165 -10.34 16.74 -7.18
C LEU A 165 -9.75 16.33 -5.83
N ASP A 166 -9.02 15.22 -5.80
CA ASP A 166 -8.30 14.75 -4.62
C ASP A 166 -7.29 15.80 -4.11
N GLU A 167 -6.47 16.34 -5.03
CA GLU A 167 -5.48 17.35 -4.71
C GLU A 167 -6.13 18.66 -4.22
N HIS A 168 -7.23 19.07 -4.84
CA HIS A 168 -7.99 20.21 -4.36
C HIS A 168 -8.56 20.00 -2.95
N CYS A 169 -9.09 18.80 -2.66
CA CYS A 169 -9.56 18.45 -1.32
C CYS A 169 -8.42 18.51 -0.30
N ARG A 170 -7.20 18.08 -0.67
CA ARG A 170 -6.01 18.22 0.18
C ARG A 170 -5.75 19.68 0.55
N GLU A 171 -5.80 20.58 -0.43
CA GLU A 171 -5.54 22.01 -0.24
C GLU A 171 -6.60 22.69 0.62
N GLN A 172 -7.87 22.32 0.44
CA GLN A 172 -8.99 22.86 1.21
C GLN A 172 -9.19 22.19 2.58
N GLY A 173 -8.43 21.12 2.88
CA GLY A 173 -8.55 20.39 4.14
C GLY A 173 -9.83 19.56 4.24
N LEU A 174 -10.31 19.00 3.13
CA LEU A 174 -11.49 18.15 3.04
C LEU A 174 -11.10 16.67 3.09
N TRP A 175 -12.00 15.84 3.62
CA TRP A 175 -11.93 14.40 3.34
C TRP A 175 -12.21 14.14 1.86
N PHE A 176 -11.55 13.12 1.30
CA PHE A 176 -11.78 12.68 -0.06
C PHE A 176 -12.03 11.17 -0.10
N GLY A 177 -13.00 10.73 -0.90
CA GLY A 177 -13.20 9.32 -1.18
C GLY A 177 -13.77 9.15 -2.58
N ALA A 178 -13.24 8.19 -3.34
CA ALA A 178 -13.69 7.94 -4.70
C ALA A 178 -13.99 6.47 -4.92
N ALA A 179 -14.99 6.24 -5.76
CA ALA A 179 -15.27 4.96 -6.39
C ALA A 179 -15.35 5.16 -7.91
N VAL A 180 -14.46 4.49 -8.64
CA VAL A 180 -14.35 4.59 -10.09
C VAL A 180 -14.56 3.22 -10.71
N SER A 181 -15.29 3.14 -11.83
CA SER A 181 -15.37 1.90 -12.60
C SER A 181 -14.36 1.89 -13.74
N ASP A 182 -13.71 0.75 -13.97
CA ASP A 182 -13.03 0.45 -15.23
C ASP A 182 -13.89 -0.51 -16.09
N ALA A 183 -13.27 -1.17 -17.09
CA ALA A 183 -13.97 -2.11 -17.96
C ALA A 183 -14.40 -3.40 -17.24
N GLU A 184 -13.70 -3.81 -16.17
CA GLU A 184 -13.89 -5.09 -15.49
C GLU A 184 -14.55 -4.96 -14.11
N ALA A 185 -14.36 -3.85 -13.41
CA ALA A 185 -14.73 -3.73 -12.00
C ALA A 185 -14.93 -2.30 -11.52
N TRP A 186 -15.52 -2.19 -10.33
CA TRP A 186 -15.47 -0.98 -9.53
C TRP A 186 -14.28 -1.03 -8.57
N TRP A 187 -13.61 0.10 -8.43
CA TRP A 187 -12.51 0.31 -7.51
C TRP A 187 -12.85 1.44 -6.56
N LEU A 188 -12.74 1.18 -5.26
CA LEU A 188 -13.02 2.13 -4.20
C LEU A 188 -11.76 2.40 -3.39
N GLY A 189 -11.64 3.65 -2.97
CA GLY A 189 -10.53 4.11 -2.15
C GLY A 189 -9.22 4.31 -2.93
N PRO A 190 -8.21 4.93 -2.29
CA PRO A 190 -8.17 5.20 -0.86
C PRO A 190 -9.18 6.27 -0.41
N VAL A 191 -9.72 6.13 0.79
CA VAL A 191 -10.38 7.24 1.48
C VAL A 191 -9.29 8.02 2.22
N LEU A 192 -9.23 9.32 1.98
CA LEU A 192 -8.14 10.18 2.39
C LEU A 192 -8.64 11.20 3.41
N GLY A 193 -7.90 11.30 4.51
CA GLY A 193 -8.15 12.28 5.56
C GLY A 193 -7.88 13.73 5.13
N PRO A 194 -8.37 14.70 5.89
CA PRO A 194 -8.23 16.11 5.60
C PRO A 194 -6.82 16.62 5.88
N GLY A 195 -6.38 17.58 5.07
CA GLY A 195 -5.17 18.36 5.30
C GLY A 195 -3.86 17.62 5.00
N ALA A 196 -2.75 18.19 5.48
CA ALA A 196 -1.39 17.78 5.09
C ALA A 196 -0.91 16.45 5.70
N GLY A 197 -1.62 15.90 6.68
CA GLY A 197 -1.27 14.64 7.36
C GLY A 197 -1.84 13.38 6.70
N ARG A 198 -2.38 13.47 5.49
CA ARG A 198 -2.98 12.34 4.78
C ARG A 198 -1.94 11.35 4.24
N ALA A 199 -2.39 10.14 3.90
CA ALA A 199 -1.53 9.09 3.36
C ALA A 199 -0.75 9.57 2.11
N GLU A 200 0.53 9.20 2.03
CA GLU A 200 1.40 9.60 0.93
C GLU A 200 0.87 9.12 -0.42
N GLY A 201 1.00 9.95 -1.45
CA GLY A 201 0.63 9.65 -2.83
C GLY A 201 -0.85 9.80 -3.19
N GLY A 202 -1.74 9.96 -2.21
CA GLY A 202 -3.16 10.25 -2.47
C GLY A 202 -3.86 9.21 -3.33
N TRP A 203 -4.93 9.63 -4.02
CA TRP A 203 -5.73 8.78 -4.88
C TRP A 203 -4.90 8.24 -6.04
N LEU A 204 -4.19 9.13 -6.74
CA LEU A 204 -3.40 8.79 -7.92
C LEU A 204 -2.30 7.78 -7.60
N GLY A 205 -1.74 7.84 -6.39
CA GLY A 205 -0.67 6.95 -5.94
C GLY A 205 -1.14 5.50 -5.82
N GLY A 206 -2.39 5.27 -5.43
CA GLY A 206 -3.01 3.95 -5.45
C GLY A 206 -3.48 3.55 -6.83
N TRP A 207 -4.14 4.46 -7.54
CA TRP A 207 -4.70 4.17 -8.84
C TRP A 207 -3.65 3.75 -9.88
N LEU A 208 -2.48 4.40 -9.91
CA LEU A 208 -1.39 4.04 -10.81
C LEU A 208 -0.79 2.66 -10.52
N ARG A 209 -1.09 2.05 -9.36
CA ARG A 209 -0.68 0.67 -9.05
C ARG A 209 -1.63 -0.37 -9.62
N VAL A 210 -2.86 0.02 -9.98
CA VAL A 210 -3.88 -0.92 -10.41
C VAL A 210 -3.51 -1.54 -11.76
N HIS A 211 -3.36 -2.85 -11.75
CA HIS A 211 -3.01 -3.67 -12.91
C HIS A 211 -4.24 -3.96 -13.77
N GLY A 212 -4.06 -3.88 -15.08
CA GLY A 212 -5.11 -4.19 -16.07
C GLY A 212 -6.14 -3.09 -16.27
N SER A 213 -6.19 -2.05 -15.43
CA SER A 213 -7.08 -0.91 -15.64
C SER A 213 -6.67 -0.13 -16.89
N THR A 214 -7.66 0.31 -17.66
CA THR A 214 -7.45 1.07 -18.89
C THR A 214 -7.88 2.52 -18.67
N PRO A 215 -6.94 3.49 -18.67
CA PRO A 215 -7.32 4.90 -18.69
C PRO A 215 -8.18 5.16 -19.93
N GLY A 216 -9.40 5.66 -19.73
CA GLY A 216 -10.34 5.96 -20.82
C GLY A 216 -10.94 4.72 -21.53
N GLY A 217 -10.78 3.51 -20.99
CA GLY A 217 -11.60 2.38 -21.45
C GLY A 217 -13.06 2.66 -21.13
N ARG A 218 -13.95 2.61 -22.15
CA ARG A 218 -15.39 2.79 -21.92
C ARG A 218 -15.82 1.80 -20.84
N ALA A 219 -16.36 2.29 -19.74
CA ALA A 219 -17.01 1.45 -18.74
C ALA A 219 -18.07 0.62 -19.46
N GLN A 220 -17.92 -0.71 -19.46
CA GLN A 220 -18.90 -1.59 -20.08
C GLN A 220 -20.13 -1.76 -19.18
N HIS A 221 -19.97 -1.49 -17.88
CA HIS A 221 -20.99 -1.64 -16.84
C HIS A 221 -21.46 -0.25 -16.37
N THR A 222 -22.23 0.45 -17.21
CA THR A 222 -22.81 1.74 -16.80
C THR A 222 -24.00 1.50 -15.87
N GLY A 223 -23.73 1.40 -14.57
CA GLY A 223 -24.75 1.40 -13.51
C GLY A 223 -24.95 0.07 -12.77
N GLU A 224 -24.47 -1.06 -13.29
CA GLU A 224 -24.53 -2.33 -12.57
C GLU A 224 -23.64 -2.30 -11.33
N GLY A 225 -24.20 -2.70 -10.19
CA GLY A 225 -23.53 -2.67 -8.90
C GLY A 225 -23.35 -1.28 -8.28
N ALA A 226 -23.75 -0.18 -8.95
CA ALA A 226 -23.51 1.18 -8.46
C ALA A 226 -24.14 1.45 -7.08
N GLU A 227 -25.30 0.88 -6.78
CA GLU A 227 -25.94 0.99 -5.46
C GLU A 227 -25.11 0.29 -4.36
N VAL A 228 -24.53 -0.87 -4.67
CA VAL A 228 -23.65 -1.62 -3.77
C VAL A 228 -22.36 -0.84 -3.56
N VAL A 229 -21.78 -0.29 -4.63
CA VAL A 229 -20.59 0.56 -4.56
C VAL A 229 -20.84 1.81 -3.74
N ALA A 230 -22.00 2.44 -3.88
CA ALA A 230 -22.39 3.60 -3.10
C ALA A 230 -22.45 3.28 -1.60
N ALA A 231 -23.07 2.16 -1.24
CA ALA A 231 -23.11 1.67 0.14
C ALA A 231 -21.70 1.35 0.67
N LEU A 232 -20.85 0.70 -0.14
CA LEU A 232 -19.47 0.41 0.23
C LEU A 232 -18.65 1.70 0.41
N LEU A 233 -18.79 2.69 -0.48
CA LEU A 233 -18.07 3.96 -0.37
C LEU A 233 -18.46 4.70 0.90
N ALA A 234 -19.76 4.80 1.20
CA ALA A 234 -20.25 5.40 2.44
C ALA A 234 -19.73 4.67 3.69
N HIS A 235 -19.70 3.33 3.64
CA HIS A 235 -19.18 2.52 4.74
C HIS A 235 -17.68 2.74 4.95
N HIS A 236 -16.87 2.70 3.89
CA HIS A 236 -15.43 2.93 3.97
C HIS A 236 -15.12 4.36 4.42
N PHE A 237 -15.90 5.35 3.97
CA PHE A 237 -15.79 6.72 4.46
C PHE A 237 -16.05 6.81 5.96
N GLN A 238 -17.11 6.18 6.46
CA GLN A 238 -17.38 6.12 7.89
C GLN A 238 -16.24 5.44 8.65
N GLN A 239 -15.72 4.30 8.17
CA GLN A 239 -14.58 3.62 8.82
C GLN A 239 -13.37 4.55 8.90
N ALA A 240 -13.02 5.25 7.82
CA ALA A 240 -11.88 6.15 7.79
C ALA A 240 -12.04 7.34 8.75
N VAL A 241 -13.23 7.94 8.81
CA VAL A 241 -13.51 9.03 9.76
C VAL A 241 -13.36 8.56 11.21
N LEU A 242 -13.81 7.34 11.51
CA LEU A 242 -13.82 6.78 12.86
C LEU A 242 -12.54 6.02 13.24
N ALA A 243 -11.65 5.74 12.28
CA ALA A 243 -10.43 4.96 12.47
C ALA A 243 -9.46 5.66 13.43
N GLN A 244 -8.88 4.92 14.37
CA GLN A 244 -7.85 5.46 15.27
C GLN A 244 -6.65 6.00 14.48
N ASP A 245 -6.19 5.22 13.50
CA ASP A 245 -5.17 5.62 12.52
C ASP A 245 -5.76 5.65 11.10
N PRO A 246 -6.18 6.82 10.60
CA PRO A 246 -6.73 6.96 9.25
C PRO A 246 -5.67 6.78 8.15
N THR A 247 -4.37 6.79 8.47
CA THR A 247 -3.30 6.60 7.46
C THR A 247 -3.12 5.14 7.08
N ALA A 248 -3.32 4.21 8.02
CA ALA A 248 -3.26 2.76 7.77
C ALA A 248 -4.39 2.25 6.85
N GLU A 249 -5.52 2.96 6.77
CA GLU A 249 -6.59 2.70 5.80
C GLU A 249 -6.29 3.27 4.40
N GLY A 250 -5.38 4.26 4.32
CA GLY A 250 -5.02 4.95 3.08
C GLY A 250 -4.14 4.15 2.11
N GLU A 251 -3.69 2.94 2.45
CA GLU A 251 -2.93 2.03 1.58
C GLU A 251 -3.74 0.81 1.12
N ARG A 252 -5.07 0.94 1.04
CA ARG A 252 -5.97 -0.13 0.60
C ARG A 252 -6.92 0.33 -0.50
N LEU A 253 -7.03 -0.50 -1.52
CA LEU A 253 -8.04 -0.40 -2.56
C LEU A 253 -9.04 -1.54 -2.39
N VAL A 254 -10.29 -1.28 -2.71
CA VAL A 254 -11.34 -2.30 -2.72
C VAL A 254 -11.83 -2.47 -4.14
N ARG A 255 -11.81 -3.70 -4.64
CA ARG A 255 -12.34 -4.06 -5.95
C ARG A 255 -13.66 -4.79 -5.76
N LEU A 256 -14.72 -4.28 -6.39
CA LEU A 256 -16.01 -4.95 -6.52
C LEU A 256 -16.20 -5.43 -7.97
N ASP A 257 -16.43 -6.72 -8.11
CA ASP A 257 -16.88 -7.31 -9.37
C ASP A 257 -18.40 -7.08 -9.54
N PRO A 258 -18.86 -6.33 -10.54
CA PRO A 258 -20.27 -5.94 -10.66
C PRO A 258 -21.19 -7.12 -10.99
N THR A 259 -20.67 -8.18 -11.63
CA THR A 259 -21.45 -9.35 -12.03
C THR A 259 -21.65 -10.32 -10.87
N THR A 260 -20.58 -10.60 -10.12
CA THR A 260 -20.61 -11.57 -9.02
C THR A 260 -20.87 -10.93 -7.66
N LEU A 261 -20.79 -9.59 -7.57
CA LEU A 261 -20.78 -8.81 -6.33
C LEU A 261 -19.68 -9.24 -5.34
N THR A 262 -18.63 -9.88 -5.85
CA THR A 262 -17.48 -10.28 -5.04
C THR A 262 -16.63 -9.06 -4.73
N THR A 263 -16.36 -8.85 -3.44
CA THR A 263 -15.48 -7.79 -2.97
C THR A 263 -14.12 -8.37 -2.62
N THR A 264 -13.06 -7.72 -3.08
CA THR A 264 -11.66 -8.10 -2.82
C THR A 264 -10.87 -6.87 -2.36
N HIS A 265 -9.93 -7.07 -1.45
CA HIS A 265 -9.12 -5.99 -0.89
C HIS A 265 -7.68 -6.12 -1.39
N HIS A 266 -7.10 -5.00 -1.81
CA HIS A 266 -5.81 -4.93 -2.45
C HIS A 266 -4.93 -3.90 -1.73
N ARG A 267 -3.75 -4.33 -1.28
CA ARG A 267 -2.77 -3.45 -0.64
C ARG A 267 -1.82 -2.91 -1.70
N TYR A 268 -1.52 -1.62 -1.61
CA TYR A 268 -0.61 -0.98 -2.54
C TYR A 268 0.42 -0.14 -1.78
N ARG A 269 1.53 0.16 -2.47
CA ARG A 269 2.48 1.20 -2.04
C ARG A 269 2.32 2.41 -2.92
N PRO A 270 2.40 3.65 -2.42
CA PRO A 270 2.23 4.85 -3.25
C PRO A 270 3.12 4.82 -4.50
N HIS A 271 2.55 5.12 -5.67
CA HIS A 271 3.29 5.17 -6.93
C HIS A 271 4.27 6.36 -6.97
N PRO A 272 5.52 6.19 -7.45
CA PRO A 272 6.55 7.25 -7.43
C PRO A 272 6.14 8.53 -8.17
N ALA A 273 5.29 8.43 -9.20
CA ALA A 273 4.74 9.60 -9.93
C ALA A 273 4.06 10.65 -9.02
N THR A 274 3.58 10.23 -7.85
CA THR A 274 2.90 11.12 -6.88
C THR A 274 3.83 11.67 -5.80
N ARG A 275 5.12 11.34 -5.87
CA ARG A 275 6.16 11.84 -4.97
C ARG A 275 6.95 12.97 -5.63
N PRO A 276 7.52 13.89 -4.84
CA PRO A 276 8.49 14.85 -5.34
C PRO A 276 9.66 14.13 -6.03
N ALA A 277 10.00 14.59 -7.24
CA ALA A 277 11.09 14.05 -8.02
C ALA A 277 11.81 15.19 -8.74
N ALA A 278 13.14 15.11 -8.76
CA ALA A 278 13.99 16.04 -9.50
C ALA A 278 15.24 15.30 -9.99
N PRO A 279 15.92 15.80 -11.04
CA PRO A 279 17.21 15.28 -11.46
C PRO A 279 18.24 15.35 -10.33
N GLU A 280 18.98 14.27 -10.13
CA GLU A 280 20.00 14.20 -9.10
C GLU A 280 21.31 14.86 -9.57
N SER A 281 22.01 15.55 -8.66
CA SER A 281 23.35 16.08 -8.93
C SER A 281 24.42 14.99 -8.81
N GLU A 282 25.55 15.15 -9.49
CA GLU A 282 26.68 14.20 -9.41
C GLU A 282 27.12 13.94 -7.96
N ALA A 283 27.22 15.00 -7.16
CA ALA A 283 27.66 14.91 -5.77
C ALA A 283 26.66 14.13 -4.90
N ALA A 284 25.36 14.36 -5.10
CA ALA A 284 24.31 13.63 -4.41
C ALA A 284 24.31 12.13 -4.80
N PHE A 285 24.51 11.84 -6.08
CA PHE A 285 24.62 10.47 -6.57
C PHE A 285 25.82 9.73 -5.96
N LEU A 286 27.01 10.35 -5.93
CA LEU A 286 28.19 9.76 -5.32
C LEU A 286 28.02 9.53 -3.82
N ALA A 287 27.40 10.47 -3.10
CA ALA A 287 27.06 10.30 -1.69
C ALA A 287 26.10 9.12 -1.47
N LYS A 288 25.10 8.95 -2.35
CA LYS A 288 24.19 7.80 -2.34
C LYS A 288 24.94 6.48 -2.55
N ILE A 289 25.87 6.42 -3.49
CA ILE A 289 26.68 5.22 -3.71
C ILE A 289 27.48 4.85 -2.46
N GLU A 290 28.13 5.81 -1.80
CA GLU A 290 28.85 5.52 -0.56
C GLU A 290 27.91 5.08 0.57
N ALA A 291 26.72 5.66 0.67
CA ALA A 291 25.70 5.21 1.62
C ALA A 291 25.24 3.77 1.35
N LEU A 292 25.00 3.40 0.08
CA LEU A 292 24.64 2.03 -0.31
C LEU A 292 25.76 1.03 -0.01
N ARG A 293 27.02 1.41 -0.23
CA ARG A 293 28.19 0.58 0.04
C ARG A 293 28.45 0.39 1.54
N GLY A 294 28.17 1.42 2.34
CA GLY A 294 28.25 1.36 3.81
C GLY A 294 26.99 0.80 4.49
N GLY A 295 25.94 0.49 3.73
CA GLY A 295 24.67 0.03 4.26
C GLY A 295 24.73 -1.39 4.87
N PRO A 296 23.85 -1.70 5.84
CA PRO A 296 23.81 -3.02 6.47
C PRO A 296 23.31 -4.08 5.50
N ALA A 297 23.76 -5.33 5.68
CA ALA A 297 23.20 -6.46 4.94
C ALA A 297 21.72 -6.63 5.27
N VAL A 298 20.89 -6.86 4.25
CA VAL A 298 19.47 -7.17 4.44
C VAL A 298 19.32 -8.64 4.78
N ASP A 299 18.81 -8.89 5.98
CA ASP A 299 18.50 -10.24 6.45
C ASP A 299 17.45 -10.92 5.53
N PRO A 300 17.60 -12.22 5.20
CA PRO A 300 16.67 -12.92 4.31
C PRO A 300 15.23 -13.01 4.83
N GLU A 301 15.02 -13.19 6.14
CA GLU A 301 13.69 -13.26 6.74
C GLU A 301 13.03 -11.88 6.70
N GLU A 302 13.80 -10.84 7.03
CA GLU A 302 13.32 -9.46 6.94
C GLU A 302 12.96 -9.08 5.50
N PHE A 303 13.79 -9.43 4.52
CA PHE A 303 13.47 -9.25 3.12
C PHE A 303 12.20 -10.00 2.73
N SER A 304 12.05 -11.27 3.17
CA SER A 304 10.86 -12.07 2.88
C SER A 304 9.59 -11.41 3.42
N ARG A 305 9.63 -10.90 4.66
CA ARG A 305 8.54 -10.17 5.30
C ARG A 305 8.14 -8.93 4.52
N ARG A 306 9.12 -8.10 4.11
CA ARG A 306 8.86 -6.90 3.31
C ARG A 306 8.33 -7.24 1.92
N ALA A 307 8.91 -8.24 1.25
CA ALA A 307 8.48 -8.66 -0.08
C ALA A 307 7.04 -9.17 -0.07
N ALA A 308 6.63 -9.89 0.97
CA ALA A 308 5.26 -10.36 1.13
C ALA A 308 4.22 -9.23 1.14
N LEU A 309 4.58 -8.04 1.66
CA LEU A 309 3.71 -6.86 1.67
C LEU A 309 3.52 -6.22 0.28
N CYS A 310 4.33 -6.61 -0.71
CA CYS A 310 4.29 -6.08 -2.06
C CYS A 310 3.81 -7.11 -3.09
N ILE A 311 3.34 -8.28 -2.65
CA ILE A 311 2.75 -9.31 -3.51
C ILE A 311 1.23 -9.15 -3.51
N ASP A 312 0.68 -8.71 -4.63
CA ASP A 312 -0.76 -8.61 -4.84
C ASP A 312 -1.08 -8.67 -6.34
N PRO A 313 -2.04 -9.51 -6.78
CA PRO A 313 -2.29 -9.76 -8.20
C PRO A 313 -2.79 -8.54 -8.98
N ARG A 314 -3.34 -7.54 -8.29
CA ARG A 314 -3.95 -6.37 -8.90
C ARG A 314 -3.25 -5.05 -8.58
N SER A 315 -2.39 -4.98 -7.57
CA SER A 315 -1.73 -3.72 -7.18
C SER A 315 -0.29 -3.87 -6.68
N GLY A 316 0.19 -5.10 -6.55
CA GLY A 316 1.52 -5.38 -6.01
C GLY A 316 2.64 -5.05 -6.99
N LEU A 317 3.84 -4.80 -6.46
CA LEU A 317 5.07 -4.72 -7.28
C LEU A 317 5.36 -6.08 -7.94
N ILE A 318 4.96 -7.15 -7.26
CA ILE A 318 4.94 -8.52 -7.76
C ILE A 318 3.48 -8.95 -7.80
N ALA A 319 2.97 -9.32 -8.97
CA ALA A 319 1.59 -9.76 -9.12
C ALA A 319 1.38 -11.20 -8.60
N GLU A 320 2.33 -12.08 -8.89
CA GLU A 320 2.27 -13.49 -8.49
C GLU A 320 3.67 -13.94 -8.06
N LEU A 321 3.74 -14.79 -7.03
CA LEU A 321 4.94 -15.52 -6.64
C LEU A 321 4.53 -16.92 -6.18
N ASP A 322 4.83 -17.90 -7.02
CA ASP A 322 4.46 -19.30 -6.79
C ASP A 322 5.48 -20.25 -7.41
N GLU A 323 5.32 -21.53 -7.14
CA GLU A 323 6.08 -22.61 -7.76
C GLU A 323 5.47 -22.98 -9.13
N GLY A 324 4.18 -22.69 -9.31
CA GLY A 324 3.39 -23.01 -10.50
C GLY A 324 3.49 -24.49 -10.87
N GLY A 325 3.51 -24.78 -12.18
CA GLY A 325 3.77 -26.12 -12.72
C GLY A 325 5.26 -26.42 -12.96
N LEU A 326 6.18 -25.68 -12.33
CA LEU A 326 7.61 -25.86 -12.61
C LEU A 326 8.16 -27.16 -12.00
N PRO A 327 9.16 -27.81 -12.64
CA PRO A 327 9.85 -28.96 -12.06
C PRO A 327 10.48 -28.62 -10.71
N GLN A 328 10.28 -29.49 -9.73
CA GLN A 328 10.80 -29.35 -8.36
C GLN A 328 11.97 -30.31 -8.06
N PHE A 329 12.42 -31.06 -9.07
CA PHE A 329 13.53 -32.00 -8.98
C PHE A 329 14.45 -31.85 -10.20
N PRO A 330 15.79 -31.88 -10.05
CA PRO A 330 16.57 -32.01 -8.80
C PRO A 330 16.73 -30.71 -8.01
N ARG A 331 16.25 -29.57 -8.53
CA ARG A 331 16.25 -28.27 -7.84
C ARG A 331 14.83 -27.73 -7.76
N HIS A 332 14.56 -27.01 -6.67
CA HIS A 332 13.29 -26.31 -6.49
C HIS A 332 13.24 -25.07 -7.38
N SER A 333 12.07 -24.78 -7.91
CA SER A 333 11.87 -23.71 -8.89
C SER A 333 10.67 -22.87 -8.51
N SER A 334 10.82 -21.55 -8.59
CA SER A 334 9.71 -20.60 -8.38
C SER A 334 9.63 -19.60 -9.53
N SER A 335 8.43 -19.16 -9.85
CA SER A 335 8.08 -18.14 -10.83
C SER A 335 7.53 -16.90 -10.12
N ALA A 336 7.80 -15.73 -10.68
CA ALA A 336 7.07 -14.52 -10.32
C ALA A 336 6.59 -13.78 -11.56
N LEU A 337 5.41 -13.16 -11.46
CA LEU A 337 4.86 -12.27 -12.46
C LEU A 337 5.06 -10.83 -11.99
N VAL A 338 5.74 -10.03 -12.80
CA VAL A 338 5.87 -8.58 -12.61
C VAL A 338 5.06 -7.91 -13.71
N ARG A 339 4.30 -6.88 -13.36
CA ARG A 339 3.59 -6.08 -14.36
C ARG A 339 4.31 -4.75 -14.57
N ASP A 340 4.18 -4.21 -15.77
CA ASP A 340 4.70 -2.88 -16.10
C ASP A 340 4.11 -1.85 -15.12
N PRO A 341 4.95 -1.15 -14.34
CA PRO A 341 4.49 -0.21 -13.31
C PRO A 341 3.70 0.98 -13.85
N LEU A 342 3.91 1.33 -15.13
CA LEU A 342 3.34 2.53 -15.73
C LEU A 342 2.09 2.22 -16.56
N THR A 343 1.98 0.99 -17.09
CA THR A 343 0.83 0.59 -17.89
C THR A 343 -0.06 -0.44 -17.21
N GLY A 344 0.43 -1.15 -16.20
CA GLY A 344 -0.28 -2.24 -15.51
C GLY A 344 -0.58 -3.46 -16.38
N ARG A 345 -0.19 -3.46 -17.66
CA ARG A 345 -0.67 -4.42 -18.68
C ARG A 345 0.35 -5.48 -19.03
N ALA A 346 1.57 -5.07 -19.41
CA ALA A 346 2.58 -6.02 -19.86
C ALA A 346 3.07 -6.88 -18.68
N GLY A 347 2.90 -8.19 -18.81
CA GLY A 347 3.35 -9.16 -17.83
C GLY A 347 4.74 -9.70 -18.17
N HIS A 348 5.64 -9.65 -17.22
CA HIS A 348 7.00 -10.14 -17.30
C HIS A 348 7.21 -11.25 -16.28
N ARG A 349 7.42 -12.47 -16.76
CA ARG A 349 7.63 -13.64 -15.89
C ARG A 349 9.12 -13.84 -15.66
N VAL A 350 9.50 -13.95 -14.39
CA VAL A 350 10.88 -14.24 -13.97
C VAL A 350 10.92 -15.57 -13.22
N HIS A 351 12.04 -16.27 -13.35
CA HIS A 351 12.25 -17.57 -12.73
C HIS A 351 13.62 -17.63 -12.05
N ALA A 352 13.68 -18.35 -10.93
CA ALA A 352 14.91 -18.76 -10.30
C ALA A 352 14.77 -20.13 -9.63
N THR A 353 15.93 -20.73 -9.35
CA THR A 353 16.03 -22.08 -8.78
C THR A 353 16.86 -22.08 -7.49
N GLY A 354 16.41 -22.88 -6.53
CA GLY A 354 16.96 -23.03 -5.18
C GLY A 354 17.39 -24.46 -4.88
N THR A 355 18.21 -24.62 -3.85
CA THR A 355 18.50 -25.92 -3.22
C THR A 355 17.30 -26.46 -2.45
N ASP A 356 16.42 -25.55 -2.02
CA ASP A 356 15.18 -25.75 -1.29
C ASP A 356 14.15 -24.72 -1.79
N PHE A 357 12.87 -24.89 -1.39
CA PHE A 357 11.78 -23.99 -1.77
C PHE A 357 12.02 -22.54 -1.32
N THR A 358 12.49 -22.34 -0.08
CA THR A 358 12.75 -21.02 0.49
C THR A 358 13.76 -20.24 -0.35
N THR A 359 14.87 -20.88 -0.70
CA THR A 359 15.94 -20.29 -1.52
C THR A 359 15.46 -20.01 -2.94
N ALA A 360 14.65 -20.90 -3.53
CA ALA A 360 14.08 -20.68 -4.86
C ALA A 360 13.18 -19.44 -4.86
N ARG A 361 12.26 -19.38 -3.90
CA ARG A 361 11.29 -18.29 -3.74
C ARG A 361 11.97 -16.95 -3.44
N LEU A 362 12.96 -16.94 -2.53
CA LEU A 362 13.75 -15.75 -2.19
C LEU A 362 14.48 -15.19 -3.41
N ARG A 363 15.15 -16.06 -4.18
CA ARG A 363 15.87 -15.66 -5.40
C ARG A 363 14.91 -15.15 -6.47
N THR A 364 13.76 -15.80 -6.63
CA THR A 364 12.73 -15.37 -7.57
C THR A 364 12.18 -14.00 -7.19
N ALA A 365 11.86 -13.77 -5.92
CA ALA A 365 11.40 -12.46 -5.43
C ALA A 365 12.44 -11.35 -5.64
N ARG A 366 13.71 -11.60 -5.32
CA ARG A 366 14.82 -10.65 -5.57
C ARG A 366 14.98 -10.30 -7.05
N ARG A 367 14.80 -11.29 -7.93
CA ARG A 367 14.86 -11.11 -9.38
C ARG A 367 13.63 -10.36 -9.90
N ALA A 368 12.46 -10.62 -9.32
CA ALA A 368 11.22 -9.93 -9.65
C ALA A 368 11.33 -8.44 -9.30
N LEU A 369 11.81 -8.09 -8.10
CA LEU A 369 12.02 -6.71 -7.70
C LEU A 369 13.06 -5.99 -8.56
N ALA A 370 14.18 -6.64 -8.91
CA ALA A 370 15.16 -6.05 -9.82
C ALA A 370 14.56 -5.79 -11.22
N HIS A 371 13.70 -6.70 -11.70
CA HIS A 371 13.01 -6.53 -12.96
C HIS A 371 11.94 -5.44 -12.89
N TYR A 372 11.18 -5.38 -11.80
CA TYR A 372 10.23 -4.33 -11.51
C TYR A 372 10.92 -2.95 -11.52
N ALA A 373 12.00 -2.80 -10.76
CA ALA A 373 12.73 -1.53 -10.65
C ALA A 373 13.35 -1.09 -11.99
N HIS A 374 13.75 -2.05 -12.83
CA HIS A 374 14.17 -1.78 -14.20
C HIS A 374 13.05 -1.22 -15.09
N LEU A 375 11.80 -1.61 -14.86
CA LEU A 375 10.64 -1.09 -15.59
C LEU A 375 10.12 0.24 -15.02
N ALA A 376 10.34 0.47 -13.72
CA ALA A 376 9.81 1.60 -12.94
C ALA A 376 10.57 2.93 -13.16
N ALA A 377 10.92 3.27 -14.39
CA ALA A 377 11.63 4.50 -14.70
C ALA A 377 10.75 5.74 -14.44
N ASP A 378 11.15 6.61 -13.51
CA ASP A 378 10.59 7.96 -13.37
C ASP A 378 11.34 8.96 -14.27
N PRO A 379 10.74 9.45 -15.38
CA PRO A 379 11.40 10.38 -16.30
C PRO A 379 11.73 11.73 -15.64
N ARG A 380 11.04 12.12 -14.56
CA ARG A 380 11.28 13.39 -13.85
C ARG A 380 12.61 13.40 -13.09
N ARG A 381 13.22 12.24 -12.91
CA ARG A 381 14.55 12.07 -12.30
C ARG A 381 15.70 12.08 -13.32
N SER A 382 15.40 12.07 -14.61
CA SER A 382 16.43 12.07 -15.65
C SER A 382 17.10 13.43 -15.79
N VAL A 383 18.42 13.41 -16.02
CA VAL A 383 19.22 14.59 -16.33
C VAL A 383 19.07 14.88 -17.83
N PRO A 384 18.61 16.08 -18.22
CA PRO A 384 18.51 16.43 -19.64
C PRO A 384 19.93 16.64 -20.22
N THR A 385 20.22 15.99 -21.35
CA THR A 385 21.48 16.15 -22.10
C THR A 385 21.19 16.40 -23.59
N PRO A 386 22.16 16.89 -24.38
CA PRO A 386 21.97 17.09 -25.83
C PRO A 386 21.56 15.81 -26.58
N ASP A 387 22.01 14.64 -26.13
CA ASP A 387 21.76 13.34 -26.75
C ASP A 387 20.48 12.65 -26.23
N GLY A 388 19.75 13.31 -25.32
CA GLY A 388 18.52 12.80 -24.71
C GLY A 388 18.57 12.72 -23.17
N PRO A 389 17.56 12.12 -22.54
CA PRO A 389 17.55 11.94 -21.08
C PRO A 389 18.62 10.94 -20.65
N ALA A 390 19.42 11.32 -19.67
CA ALA A 390 20.48 10.50 -19.09
C ALA A 390 20.30 10.35 -17.57
N GLU A 391 21.03 9.42 -16.98
CA GLU A 391 21.09 9.23 -15.53
C GLU A 391 22.50 8.85 -15.08
N TRP A 392 22.78 9.06 -13.79
CA TRP A 392 24.10 8.82 -13.25
C TRP A 392 24.38 7.32 -13.06
N ALA A 393 25.57 6.92 -13.49
CA ALA A 393 26.12 5.59 -13.31
C ALA A 393 27.48 5.69 -12.61
N TRP A 394 27.77 4.76 -11.72
CA TRP A 394 29.01 4.70 -10.97
C TRP A 394 30.01 3.76 -11.63
N SER A 395 31.26 4.20 -11.80
CA SER A 395 32.37 3.32 -12.18
C SER A 395 32.99 2.71 -10.91
N PRO A 396 32.90 1.38 -10.70
CA PRO A 396 33.56 0.74 -9.57
C PRO A 396 35.09 0.89 -9.58
N GLU A 397 35.70 0.91 -10.78
CA GLU A 397 37.14 0.98 -10.95
C GLU A 397 37.68 2.40 -10.68
N GLN A 398 37.01 3.42 -11.21
CA GLN A 398 37.44 4.81 -11.10
C GLN A 398 36.86 5.52 -9.86
N ARG A 399 35.80 4.96 -9.28
CA ARG A 399 35.01 5.57 -8.20
C ARG A 399 34.45 6.95 -8.56
N THR A 400 34.18 7.17 -9.84
CA THR A 400 33.59 8.39 -10.38
C THR A 400 32.18 8.12 -10.90
N ALA A 401 31.40 9.17 -11.08
CA ALA A 401 30.10 9.10 -11.73
C ALA A 401 30.23 9.48 -13.21
N ARG A 402 29.34 8.94 -14.04
CA ARG A 402 29.21 9.26 -15.47
C ARG A 402 27.74 9.22 -15.85
N LEU A 403 27.32 10.09 -16.76
CA LEU A 403 25.97 10.03 -17.32
C LEU A 403 25.89 8.93 -18.37
N VAL A 404 24.81 8.15 -18.34
CA VAL A 404 24.46 7.13 -19.34
C VAL A 404 23.04 7.36 -19.84
N PRO A 405 22.71 7.01 -21.10
CA PRO A 405 21.35 7.17 -21.60
C PRO A 405 20.34 6.36 -20.77
N VAL A 406 19.20 6.95 -20.42
CA VAL A 406 18.13 6.24 -19.67
C VAL A 406 17.70 4.96 -20.40
N SER A 407 17.73 4.96 -21.74
CA SER A 407 17.40 3.78 -22.57
C SER A 407 18.41 2.62 -22.45
N ALA A 408 19.64 2.87 -22.00
CA ALA A 408 20.62 1.81 -21.74
C ALA A 408 20.31 1.08 -20.42
N VAL A 409 19.68 1.79 -19.47
CA VAL A 409 19.40 1.28 -18.13
C VAL A 409 18.00 0.70 -18.05
N HIS A 410 17.01 1.43 -18.55
CA HIS A 410 15.57 1.13 -18.48
C HIS A 410 15.01 0.74 -19.85
N GLY A 411 14.10 -0.23 -19.87
CA GLY A 411 13.48 -0.65 -21.13
C GLY A 411 12.30 -1.60 -20.94
N ARG A 412 11.31 -1.49 -21.85
CA ARG A 412 10.08 -2.32 -21.83
C ARG A 412 10.06 -3.42 -22.89
N GLY A 413 11.20 -3.68 -23.52
CA GLY A 413 11.31 -4.66 -24.59
C GLY A 413 11.06 -6.10 -24.09
N ARG A 414 10.58 -6.97 -24.98
CA ARG A 414 10.35 -8.40 -24.68
C ARG A 414 11.65 -9.23 -24.55
N ARG A 415 12.81 -8.61 -24.76
CA ARG A 415 14.11 -9.29 -24.67
C ARG A 415 14.48 -9.54 -23.22
N ALA A 416 15.14 -10.68 -22.96
CA ALA A 416 15.67 -10.98 -21.64
C ALA A 416 16.63 -9.87 -21.19
N VAL A 417 16.27 -9.20 -20.09
CA VAL A 417 17.05 -8.10 -19.54
C VAL A 417 18.34 -8.66 -18.93
N ARG A 418 19.47 -8.17 -19.42
CA ARG A 418 20.81 -8.50 -18.92
C ARG A 418 21.31 -7.38 -18.01
N GLY A 419 22.36 -7.64 -17.24
CA GLY A 419 22.96 -6.65 -16.35
C GLY A 419 22.18 -6.40 -15.05
N LEU A 420 21.04 -7.06 -14.80
CA LEU A 420 20.30 -6.87 -13.55
C LEU A 420 20.95 -7.64 -12.41
N GLY A 421 21.11 -6.98 -11.26
CA GLY A 421 21.65 -7.55 -10.05
C GLY A 421 20.86 -7.14 -8.83
N SER A 422 20.76 -8.09 -7.89
CA SER A 422 20.25 -7.85 -6.55
C SER A 422 20.96 -8.75 -5.55
N GLY A 423 21.07 -8.31 -4.30
CA GLY A 423 21.87 -8.98 -3.27
C GLY A 423 21.47 -8.55 -1.87
N ALA A 424 21.99 -9.23 -0.84
CA ALA A 424 21.81 -8.81 0.55
C ALA A 424 22.67 -7.59 0.89
N THR A 425 23.74 -7.33 0.11
CA THR A 425 24.57 -6.13 0.18
C THR A 425 24.70 -5.49 -1.20
N PHE A 426 25.17 -4.24 -1.25
CA PHE A 426 25.43 -3.55 -2.51
C PHE A 426 26.49 -4.29 -3.36
N ASP A 427 27.58 -4.76 -2.74
CA ASP A 427 28.64 -5.49 -3.46
C ASP A 427 28.14 -6.83 -4.03
N GLU A 428 27.27 -7.53 -3.30
CA GLU A 428 26.60 -8.74 -3.82
C GLU A 428 25.72 -8.43 -5.03
N ALA A 429 24.97 -7.32 -4.98
CA ALA A 429 24.12 -6.88 -6.08
C ALA A 429 24.95 -6.52 -7.32
N VAL A 430 26.06 -5.79 -7.14
CA VAL A 430 27.01 -5.48 -8.22
C VAL A 430 27.61 -6.75 -8.83
N ALA A 431 28.06 -7.70 -7.98
CA ALA A 431 28.59 -8.97 -8.44
C ALA A 431 27.53 -9.79 -9.20
N ALA A 432 26.27 -9.77 -8.76
CA ALA A 432 25.16 -10.42 -9.44
C ALA A 432 24.87 -9.76 -10.81
N ALA A 433 24.87 -8.43 -10.88
CA ALA A 433 24.68 -7.69 -12.12
C ALA A 433 25.75 -8.04 -13.16
N ARG A 434 27.03 -8.03 -12.76
CA ARG A 434 28.16 -8.44 -13.63
C ARG A 434 28.05 -9.89 -14.09
N ARG A 435 27.63 -10.81 -13.22
CA ARG A 435 27.39 -12.22 -13.61
C ARG A 435 26.26 -12.37 -14.61
N SER A 436 25.26 -11.49 -14.60
CA SER A 436 24.16 -11.56 -15.56
C SER A 436 24.54 -11.06 -16.97
N LEU A 437 25.68 -10.37 -17.12
CA LEU A 437 26.23 -9.97 -18.42
C LEU A 437 26.84 -11.17 -19.18
N PRO A 438 26.79 -11.15 -20.53
CA PRO A 438 27.50 -12.14 -21.36
C PRO A 438 29.00 -12.17 -21.06
N ALA A 439 29.65 -13.31 -21.23
CA ALA A 439 31.09 -13.46 -20.95
C ALA A 439 31.96 -12.45 -21.73
N SER A 440 31.61 -12.18 -22.99
CA SER A 440 32.28 -11.17 -23.85
C SER A 440 32.17 -9.74 -23.31
N ALA A 441 31.10 -9.44 -22.57
CA ALA A 441 30.83 -8.15 -21.96
C ALA A 441 31.48 -7.99 -20.58
N ARG A 442 31.77 -9.09 -19.86
CA ARG A 442 32.34 -9.04 -18.49
C ARG A 442 33.77 -8.49 -18.42
N ALA A 443 34.51 -8.51 -19.53
CA ALA A 443 35.88 -8.02 -19.63
C ALA A 443 35.97 -6.50 -19.89
N ARG A 444 34.85 -5.85 -20.18
CA ARG A 444 34.78 -4.38 -20.39
C ARG A 444 34.55 -3.67 -19.06
N SER A 445 34.91 -2.39 -19.00
CA SER A 445 34.51 -1.51 -17.89
C SER A 445 32.97 -1.44 -17.85
N VAL A 446 32.41 -1.67 -16.67
CA VAL A 446 30.96 -1.70 -16.44
C VAL A 446 30.62 -0.57 -15.48
N LEU A 447 29.61 0.21 -15.85
CA LEU A 447 29.03 1.21 -14.97
C LEU A 447 27.82 0.61 -14.26
N ILE A 448 27.61 1.02 -13.00
CA ILE A 448 26.56 0.52 -12.13
C ILE A 448 25.56 1.63 -11.88
N VAL A 449 24.29 1.35 -12.16
CA VAL A 449 23.17 2.25 -11.91
C VAL A 449 22.28 1.64 -10.83
N PRO A 450 22.12 2.29 -9.66
CA PRO A 450 21.11 1.92 -8.68
C PRO A 450 19.70 2.11 -9.26
N LEU A 451 18.86 1.08 -9.17
CA LEU A 451 17.48 1.10 -9.67
C LEU A 451 16.53 1.58 -8.57
N ASP A 452 16.59 2.88 -8.25
CA ASP A 452 15.92 3.48 -7.08
C ASP A 452 14.74 4.41 -7.44
N HIS A 453 14.25 4.37 -8.68
CA HIS A 453 13.19 5.27 -9.16
C HIS A 453 11.85 5.05 -8.44
N ASP A 454 11.62 3.85 -7.90
CA ASP A 454 10.47 3.56 -7.03
C ASP A 454 10.92 3.27 -5.59
N PRO A 455 10.66 4.18 -4.63
CA PRO A 455 10.99 3.97 -3.22
C PRO A 455 10.38 2.70 -2.62
N ALA A 456 9.20 2.28 -3.09
CA ALA A 456 8.56 1.07 -2.58
C ALA A 456 9.40 -0.19 -2.86
N ALA A 457 10.12 -0.23 -4.00
CA ALA A 457 11.00 -1.36 -4.32
C ALA A 457 12.27 -1.33 -3.46
N THR A 458 12.84 -0.15 -3.22
CA THR A 458 14.09 0.01 -2.45
C THR A 458 13.90 -0.16 -0.95
N GLU A 459 12.71 0.12 -0.42
CA GLU A 459 12.35 -0.19 0.97
C GLU A 459 12.35 -1.71 1.22
N VAL A 460 11.85 -2.47 0.24
CA VAL A 460 11.89 -3.95 0.29
C VAL A 460 13.32 -4.45 0.14
N LEU A 461 14.05 -3.95 -0.86
CA LEU A 461 15.45 -4.30 -1.09
C LEU A 461 16.22 -3.10 -1.66
N PRO A 462 17.13 -2.47 -0.89
CA PRO A 462 17.84 -1.28 -1.35
C PRO A 462 18.89 -1.59 -2.42
N TYR A 463 19.37 -2.83 -2.48
CA TYR A 463 20.45 -3.25 -3.36
C TYR A 463 19.92 -3.82 -4.68
N LEU A 464 19.24 -2.97 -5.45
CA LEU A 464 18.79 -3.25 -6.82
C LEU A 464 19.65 -2.44 -7.78
N VAL A 465 20.34 -3.10 -8.70
CA VAL A 465 21.27 -2.42 -9.61
C VAL A 465 21.21 -2.96 -11.03
N LYS A 466 21.62 -2.11 -11.96
CA LYS A 466 21.84 -2.45 -13.36
C LYS A 466 23.30 -2.18 -13.73
N ALA A 467 23.93 -3.15 -14.37
CA ALA A 467 25.20 -3.01 -15.04
C ALA A 467 24.99 -2.61 -16.51
N VAL A 468 25.63 -1.51 -16.93
CA VAL A 468 25.65 -1.00 -18.31
C VAL A 468 27.10 -0.79 -18.79
N HIS A 469 27.33 -0.73 -20.10
CA HIS A 469 28.67 -0.47 -20.63
C HIS A 469 28.93 1.03 -20.78
N CYS A 470 30.20 1.44 -20.72
CA CYS A 470 30.61 2.82 -21.01
C CYS A 470 30.36 3.25 -22.46
N ASP A 471 30.20 2.29 -23.38
CA ASP A 471 30.07 2.52 -24.83
C ASP A 471 28.61 2.34 -25.32
N ASP A 472 27.67 2.03 -24.42
CA ASP A 472 26.23 1.96 -24.68
C ASP A 472 25.59 3.33 -24.40
#